data_AF-F0BKA4-F1
#
_entry.id   AF-F0BKA4-F1
#
_cell.length_a   1.000
_cell.length_b   1.000
_cell.length_c   1.000
_cell.angle_alpha   90.00
_cell.angle_beta   90.00
_cell.angle_gamma   90.00
#
_symmetry.space_group_name_H-M   'P 1'
#
loop_
_entity.id
_entity.type
_entity.pdbx_description
1 polymer ?
#
loop_
_entity_poly.entity_id
_entity_poly.type
_entity_poly.pdbx_seq_one_letter_code
_entity_poly.pdbx_strand_id
1 'polypeptide(L)'
;MQAGAIGRQVGAMADPLRVVTAIESFERWSAPWTFFDTVHATPQLTAEDRLLLQQVWSVACDAERWTSSPALDAGAAATESALTTRFAWLPPQACRQLARAASYAWR
;
A
#
# COMPACT_ATOMS: atom_id res chain seq x y z
N MET A 1 -29.64 -33.37 -9.26
CA MET A 1 -28.43 -32.86 -9.94
C MET A 1 -28.91 -31.67 -10.77
N GLN A 2 -28.58 -30.41 -10.54
CA GLN A 2 -27.35 -29.78 -10.08
C GLN A 2 -27.77 -28.44 -9.47
N ALA A 3 -27.44 -28.22 -8.18
CA ALA A 3 -27.65 -26.94 -7.53
C ALA A 3 -26.56 -25.98 -8.02
N GLY A 4 -26.92 -25.06 -8.90
CA GLY A 4 -26.05 -23.96 -9.32
C GLY A 4 -25.82 -23.04 -8.13
N ALA A 5 -24.66 -23.18 -7.50
CA ALA A 5 -24.13 -22.22 -6.55
C ALA A 5 -23.87 -20.90 -7.31
N ILE A 6 -24.90 -20.06 -7.40
CA ILE A 6 -24.71 -18.63 -7.60
C ILE A 6 -24.12 -18.08 -6.31
N GLY A 7 -22.79 -18.22 -6.18
CA GLY A 7 -22.02 -17.48 -5.21
C GLY A 7 -22.35 -16.01 -5.42
N ARG A 8 -23.11 -15.46 -4.48
CA ARG A 8 -23.53 -14.07 -4.44
C ARG A 8 -22.24 -13.26 -4.42
N GLN A 9 -21.82 -12.78 -5.58
CA GLN A 9 -20.75 -11.80 -5.72
C GLN A 9 -21.34 -10.50 -5.16
N VAL A 10 -21.36 -10.39 -3.83
CA VAL A 10 -21.46 -9.10 -3.14
C VAL A 10 -20.31 -8.29 -3.72
N GLY A 11 -20.64 -7.24 -4.49
CA GLY A 11 -19.66 -6.30 -5.01
C GLY A 11 -18.76 -5.90 -3.86
N ALA A 12 -17.52 -6.38 -3.90
CA ALA A 12 -16.63 -6.31 -2.76
C ALA A 12 -16.06 -4.90 -2.71
N MET A 13 -16.80 -4.02 -2.02
CA MET A 13 -16.35 -2.68 -1.66
C MET A 13 -14.94 -2.79 -1.07
N ALA A 14 -14.06 -1.84 -1.41
CA ALA A 14 -12.72 -1.78 -0.87
C ALA A 14 -12.71 -1.95 0.66
N ASP A 15 -11.94 -2.89 1.16
CA ASP A 15 -11.73 -3.13 2.58
C ASP A 15 -10.32 -2.65 2.96
N PRO A 16 -10.21 -1.50 3.66
CA PRO A 16 -8.91 -0.95 4.03
C PRO A 16 -8.11 -1.91 4.93
N LEU A 17 -8.77 -2.74 5.73
CA LEU A 17 -8.15 -3.71 6.63
C LEU A 17 -7.42 -4.82 5.87
N ARG A 18 -7.97 -5.29 4.73
CA ARG A 18 -7.28 -6.22 3.84
C ARG A 18 -6.02 -5.62 3.24
N VAL A 19 -6.09 -4.37 2.82
CA VAL A 19 -4.93 -3.65 2.27
C VAL A 19 -3.84 -3.50 3.35
N VAL A 20 -4.21 -3.07 4.56
CA VAL A 20 -3.29 -3.00 5.71
C VAL A 20 -2.67 -4.36 5.99
N THR A 21 -3.47 -5.41 6.07
CA THR A 21 -2.98 -6.76 6.37
C THR A 21 -1.99 -7.24 5.31
N ALA A 22 -2.26 -6.97 4.03
CA ALA A 22 -1.36 -7.33 2.94
C ALA A 22 -0.04 -6.54 2.98
N ILE A 23 -0.09 -5.25 3.32
CA ILE A 23 1.09 -4.41 3.54
C ILE A 23 1.93 -4.94 4.70
N GLU A 24 1.30 -5.19 5.86
CA GLU A 24 1.99 -5.63 7.07
C GLU A 24 2.54 -7.05 6.96
N SER A 25 1.88 -7.91 6.17
CA SER A 25 2.36 -9.25 5.85
C SER A 25 3.55 -9.26 4.89
N PHE A 26 4.00 -8.11 4.38
CA PHE A 26 5.21 -8.05 3.58
C PHE A 26 6.46 -8.18 4.45
N GLU A 27 7.15 -9.31 4.29
CA GLU A 27 8.37 -9.63 5.04
C GLU A 27 9.64 -9.54 4.18
N ARG A 28 9.49 -9.38 2.85
CA ARG A 28 10.59 -9.49 1.87
C ARG A 28 11.43 -8.22 1.75
N TRP A 29 11.89 -7.69 2.88
CA TRP A 29 12.71 -6.47 2.98
C TRP A 29 14.10 -6.57 2.34
N SER A 30 14.53 -7.76 1.93
CA SER A 30 15.71 -7.95 1.09
C SER A 30 15.53 -7.42 -0.34
N ALA A 31 14.28 -7.27 -0.80
CA ALA A 31 13.91 -6.73 -2.11
C ALA A 31 12.77 -5.70 -1.96
N PRO A 32 13.02 -4.56 -1.32
CA PRO A 32 11.97 -3.58 -1.02
C PRO A 32 11.31 -2.98 -2.28
N TRP A 33 12.01 -2.99 -3.42
CA TRP A 33 11.45 -2.56 -4.72
C TRP A 33 10.32 -3.47 -5.23
N THR A 34 10.21 -4.72 -4.76
CA THR A 34 9.10 -5.62 -5.12
C THR A 34 7.90 -5.48 -4.20
N PHE A 35 7.94 -4.58 -3.21
CA PHE A 35 6.89 -4.39 -2.22
C PHE A 35 5.53 -4.21 -2.88
N PHE A 36 5.40 -3.22 -3.78
CA PHE A 36 4.14 -2.92 -4.43
C PHE A 36 3.63 -4.11 -5.25
N ASP A 37 4.49 -4.73 -6.06
CA ASP A 37 4.13 -5.89 -6.89
C ASP A 37 3.67 -7.08 -6.03
N THR A 38 4.39 -7.36 -4.94
CA THR A 38 4.07 -8.46 -4.02
C THR A 38 2.74 -8.24 -3.30
N VAL A 39 2.54 -7.04 -2.75
CA VAL A 39 1.29 -6.69 -2.06
C VAL A 39 0.14 -6.69 -3.07
N HIS A 40 0.32 -6.11 -4.26
CA HIS A 40 -0.70 -6.07 -5.32
C HIS A 40 -1.07 -7.47 -5.87
N ALA A 41 -0.11 -8.39 -5.95
CA ALA A 41 -0.30 -9.78 -6.36
C ALA A 41 -1.00 -10.64 -5.30
N THR A 42 -1.30 -10.09 -4.11
CA THR A 42 -1.97 -10.82 -3.03
C THR A 42 -3.36 -11.29 -3.50
N PRO A 43 -3.66 -12.60 -3.45
CA PRO A 43 -4.91 -13.15 -3.94
C PRO A 43 -6.13 -12.74 -3.10
N GLN A 44 -5.90 -12.26 -1.88
CA GLN A 44 -6.93 -11.80 -0.95
C GLN A 44 -7.42 -10.38 -1.27
N LEU A 45 -6.65 -9.61 -2.07
CA LEU A 45 -7.02 -8.26 -2.49
C LEU A 45 -7.93 -8.32 -3.72
N THR A 46 -9.05 -7.60 -3.64
CA THR A 46 -9.98 -7.40 -4.74
C THR A 46 -9.47 -6.31 -5.69
N ALA A 47 -10.16 -6.12 -6.82
CA ALA A 47 -9.82 -5.04 -7.75
C ALA A 47 -9.93 -3.65 -7.08
N GLU A 48 -10.93 -3.44 -6.22
CA GLU A 48 -11.09 -2.18 -5.48
C GLU A 48 -9.98 -2.00 -4.43
N ASP A 49 -9.61 -3.06 -3.70
CA ASP A 49 -8.50 -3.01 -2.74
C ASP A 49 -7.17 -2.65 -3.42
N ARG A 50 -6.94 -3.21 -4.62
CA ARG A 50 -5.77 -2.90 -5.45
C ARG A 50 -5.76 -1.45 -5.91
N LEU A 51 -6.91 -0.89 -6.28
CA LEU A 51 -7.04 0.52 -6.60
C LEU A 51 -6.76 1.39 -5.37
N LEU A 52 -7.25 1.00 -4.19
CA LEU A 52 -6.96 1.69 -2.93
C LEU A 52 -5.45 1.68 -2.63
N LEU A 53 -4.81 0.52 -2.75
CA LEU A 53 -3.36 0.36 -2.60
C LEU A 53 -2.59 1.23 -3.60
N GLN A 54 -3.04 1.29 -4.86
CA GLN A 54 -2.46 2.16 -5.88
C GLN A 54 -2.53 3.65 -5.52
N GLN A 55 -3.67 4.11 -4.99
CA GLN A 55 -3.81 5.50 -4.55
C GLN A 55 -2.85 5.82 -3.40
N VAL A 56 -2.79 4.94 -2.41
CA VAL A 56 -1.86 5.06 -1.27
C VAL A 56 -0.41 5.08 -1.77
N TRP A 57 -0.05 4.16 -2.67
CA TRP A 57 1.28 4.06 -3.24
C TRP A 57 1.65 5.30 -4.07
N SER A 58 0.71 5.85 -4.85
CA SER A 58 0.92 7.08 -5.61
C SER A 58 1.23 8.27 -4.71
N VAL A 59 0.60 8.36 -3.53
CA VAL A 59 0.92 9.40 -2.54
C VAL A 59 2.28 9.14 -1.89
N ALA A 60 2.65 7.87 -1.67
CA ALA A 60 3.94 7.50 -1.12
C ALA A 60 5.11 7.78 -2.08
N CYS A 61 4.92 7.56 -3.37
CA CYS A 61 5.88 7.82 -4.43
C CYS A 61 5.82 9.26 -4.99
N ASP A 62 5.12 10.16 -4.32
CA ASP A 62 4.92 11.54 -4.76
C ASP A 62 6.25 12.30 -4.87
N ALA A 63 6.63 12.61 -6.12
CA ALA A 63 7.92 13.17 -6.49
C ALA A 63 8.22 14.52 -5.82
N GLU A 64 7.20 15.32 -5.51
CA GLU A 64 7.42 16.64 -4.88
C GLU A 64 8.04 16.48 -3.49
N ARG A 65 7.66 15.42 -2.75
CA ARG A 65 8.16 15.15 -1.39
C ARG A 65 9.60 14.64 -1.37
N TRP A 66 9.95 13.82 -2.37
CA TRP A 66 11.30 13.25 -2.50
C TRP A 66 12.29 14.25 -3.10
N THR A 67 11.85 15.06 -4.08
CA THR A 67 12.73 16.04 -4.75
C THR A 67 13.03 17.24 -3.87
N SER A 68 12.09 17.64 -3.00
CA SER A 68 12.28 18.79 -2.11
C SER A 68 13.07 18.47 -0.83
N SER A 69 13.35 17.18 -0.56
CA SER A 69 14.02 16.73 0.66
C SER A 69 15.48 16.38 0.39
N PRO A 70 16.47 17.05 1.03
CA PRO A 70 17.89 16.75 0.81
C PRO A 70 18.35 15.43 1.44
N ALA A 71 17.51 14.81 2.29
CA ALA A 71 17.78 13.54 2.93
C ALA A 71 16.62 12.56 2.69
N LEU A 72 16.95 11.31 2.33
CA LEU A 72 15.96 10.24 2.13
C LEU A 72 15.12 10.00 3.40
N ASP A 73 15.72 10.16 4.59
CA ASP A 73 15.03 10.02 5.87
C ASP A 73 13.96 11.10 6.09
N ALA A 74 14.25 12.35 5.68
CA ALA A 74 13.29 13.45 5.72
C ALA A 74 12.12 13.21 4.74
N GLY A 75 12.43 12.68 3.54
CA GLY A 75 11.42 12.28 2.56
C GLY A 75 10.52 11.15 3.08
N ALA A 76 11.09 10.17 3.78
CA ALA A 76 10.34 9.09 4.41
C ALA A 76 9.40 9.60 5.51
N ALA A 77 9.90 10.43 6.44
CA ALA A 77 9.09 11.00 7.53
C ALA A 77 7.96 11.92 7.00
N ALA A 78 8.23 12.70 5.96
CA ALA A 78 7.22 13.52 5.29
C ALA A 78 6.16 12.67 4.59
N THR A 79 6.57 11.57 3.97
CA THR A 79 5.68 10.59 3.34
C THR A 79 4.78 9.92 4.37
N GLU A 80 5.35 9.43 5.48
CA GLU A 80 4.57 8.84 6.58
C GLU A 80 3.52 9.82 7.11
N SER A 81 3.91 11.08 7.33
CA SER A 81 2.99 12.13 7.80
C SER A 81 1.88 12.40 6.79
N ALA A 82 2.20 12.50 5.50
CA ALA A 82 1.23 12.71 4.45
C ALA A 82 0.24 11.54 4.34
N LEU A 83 0.73 10.29 4.45
CA LEU A 83 -0.09 9.09 4.44
C LEU A 83 -1.03 9.04 5.64
N THR A 84 -0.52 9.31 6.85
CA THR A 84 -1.35 9.31 8.07
C THR A 84 -2.42 10.40 8.03
N THR A 85 -2.09 11.59 7.49
CA THR A 85 -3.05 12.70 7.34
C THR A 85 -4.10 12.40 6.27
N ARG A 86 -3.72 11.79 5.14
CA ARG A 86 -4.63 11.51 4.03
C ARG A 86 -5.48 10.26 4.26
N PHE A 87 -4.93 9.28 4.96
CA PHE A 87 -5.55 7.98 5.18
C PHE A 87 -5.57 7.65 6.68
N ALA A 88 -6.59 8.13 7.39
CA ALA A 88 -6.74 7.92 8.83
C ALA A 88 -6.90 6.43 9.24
N TRP A 89 -7.20 5.54 8.29
CA TRP A 89 -7.33 4.10 8.49
C TRP A 89 -6.00 3.34 8.39
N LEU A 90 -4.93 3.98 7.89
CA LEU A 90 -3.62 3.36 7.74
C LEU A 90 -2.89 3.38 9.10
N PRO A 91 -2.48 2.23 9.64
CA PRO A 91 -1.68 2.22 10.85
C PRO A 91 -0.28 2.78 10.58
N PRO A 92 0.38 3.33 11.61
CA PRO A 92 1.71 3.93 11.47
C PRO A 92 2.76 2.92 10.98
N GLN A 93 2.58 1.63 11.25
CA GLN A 93 3.48 0.58 10.75
C GLN A 93 3.40 0.44 9.22
N ALA A 94 2.20 0.39 8.65
CA ALA A 94 2.01 0.34 7.20
C ALA A 94 2.57 1.60 6.52
N CYS A 95 2.38 2.78 7.11
CA CYS A 95 2.98 4.03 6.63
C CYS A 95 4.51 3.95 6.58
N ARG A 96 5.17 3.46 7.64
CA ARG A 96 6.63 3.25 7.66
C ARG A 96 7.09 2.29 6.57
N GLN A 97 6.36 1.20 6.37
CA GLN A 97 6.70 0.20 5.35
C GLN A 97 6.59 0.80 3.94
N LEU A 98 5.52 1.56 3.66
CA LEU A 98 5.32 2.27 2.41
C LEU A 98 6.41 3.32 2.17
N ALA A 99 6.70 4.16 3.15
CA ALA A 99 7.73 5.20 3.06
C ALA A 99 9.10 4.58 2.82
N ARG A 100 9.45 3.50 3.55
CA ARG A 100 10.69 2.76 3.36
C ARG A 100 10.78 2.18 1.95
N ALA A 101 9.73 1.52 1.46
CA ALA A 101 9.72 0.95 0.11
C ALA A 101 9.85 2.04 -0.96
N ALA A 102 9.15 3.18 -0.79
CA ALA A 102 9.25 4.32 -1.68
C ALA A 102 10.66 4.93 -1.68
N SER A 103 11.35 5.04 -0.53
CA SER A 103 12.74 5.52 -0.48
C SER A 103 13.69 4.72 -1.37
N TYR A 104 13.48 3.41 -1.47
CA TYR A 104 14.30 2.54 -2.34
C TYR A 104 13.99 2.72 -3.83
N ALA A 105 12.77 3.14 -4.18
CA ALA A 105 12.42 3.47 -5.56
C ALA A 105 13.06 4.80 -6.02
N TRP A 106 13.43 5.67 -5.08
CA TRP A 106 14.07 6.98 -5.32
C TRP A 106 15.59 6.98 -5.12
N ARG A 107 16.20 5.82 -4.84
CA ARG A 107 17.67 5.65 -4.75
C ARG A 107 18.30 5.54 -6.13
#